data_AF-A0A537QLR5-F1
#
_entry.id   AF-A0A537QLR5-F1
#
_cell.length_a   1.000
_cell.length_b   1.000
_cell.length_c   1.000
_cell.angle_alpha   90.00
_cell.angle_beta   90.00
_cell.angle_gamma   90.00
#
_symmetry.space_group_name_H-M   'P 1'
#
loop_
_entity.id
_entity.type
_entity.pdbx_description
1 polymer ?
#
loop_
_entity_poly.entity_id
_entity_poly.type
_entity_poly.pdbx_seq_one_letter_code
_entity_poly.pdbx_strand_id
1 'polypeptide(L)'
;MSWDADDVALLKKLWSVGQSAAQIARRLGYSRNAVCAKLTRLDLKRGHKVPTAKPKIRPAPKRRPALLAACARPAVKVVSRKKVTRQPKEFSKRQLYAILAEAVRNTG
;
A
#
# COMPACT_ATOMS: atom_id res chain seq x y z
N MET A 1 18.03 -6.69 -5.19
CA MET A 1 18.41 -6.06 -3.90
C MET A 1 18.19 -7.08 -2.79
N SER A 2 19.21 -7.90 -2.55
CA SER A 2 19.23 -8.84 -1.43
C SER A 2 19.70 -8.12 -0.18
N TRP A 3 19.26 -8.56 1.00
CA TRP A 3 19.75 -8.02 2.26
C TRP A 3 21.11 -8.64 2.55
N ASP A 4 22.17 -7.85 2.50
CA ASP A 4 23.51 -8.30 2.86
C ASP A 4 23.64 -8.54 4.37
N ALA A 5 24.60 -9.38 4.76
CA ALA A 5 24.84 -9.69 6.16
C ALA A 5 25.20 -8.45 6.98
N ASP A 6 25.97 -7.53 6.39
CA ASP A 6 26.40 -6.27 7.01
C ASP A 6 25.23 -5.33 7.25
N ASP A 7 24.30 -5.22 6.29
CA ASP A 7 23.07 -4.44 6.43
C ASP A 7 22.18 -4.97 7.56
N VAL A 8 22.10 -6.30 7.70
CA VAL A 8 21.35 -6.95 8.77
C VAL A 8 22.02 -6.73 10.14
N ALA A 9 23.34 -6.78 10.20
CA ALA A 9 24.09 -6.49 11.42
C ALA A 9 23.89 -5.03 11.87
N LEU A 10 23.99 -4.08 10.94
CA LEU A 10 23.74 -2.66 11.19
C LEU A 10 22.28 -2.40 11.60
N LEU A 11 21.32 -3.05 10.94
CA LEU A 11 19.90 -3.01 11.28
C LEU A 11 19.69 -3.42 12.74
N LYS A 12 20.25 -4.56 13.17
CA LYS A 12 20.14 -5.05 14.56
C LYS A 12 20.74 -4.06 15.56
N LYS A 13 21.94 -3.53 15.26
CA LYS A 13 22.62 -2.54 16.12
C LYS A 13 21.82 -1.25 16.27
N LEU A 14 21.29 -0.70 15.18
CA LEU A 14 20.49 0.53 15.24
C LEU A 14 19.13 0.28 15.90
N TRP A 15 18.58 -0.92 15.74
CA TRP A 15 17.32 -1.31 16.35
C TRP A 15 17.43 -1.43 17.87
N SER A 16 18.52 -1.98 18.41
CA SER A 16 18.77 -2.05 19.86
C SER A 16 18.97 -0.67 20.49
N VAL A 17 19.62 0.25 19.77
CA VAL A 17 19.77 1.66 20.16
C VAL A 17 18.42 2.41 20.23
N GLY A 18 17.35 1.82 19.70
CA GLY A 18 16.02 2.42 19.75
C GLY A 18 15.68 3.31 18.55
N GLN A 19 16.49 3.30 17.48
CA GLN A 19 16.16 4.03 16.25
C GLN A 19 14.84 3.51 15.65
N SER A 20 14.08 4.40 15.01
CA SER A 20 12.86 4.04 14.29
C SER A 20 13.19 3.43 12.92
N ALA A 21 12.29 2.62 12.37
CA ALA A 21 12.47 2.00 11.05
C ALA A 21 12.74 3.02 9.93
N ALA A 22 12.13 4.21 10.00
CA ALA A 22 12.36 5.28 9.03
C ALA A 22 13.75 5.91 9.15
N GLN A 23 14.31 6.02 10.37
CA GLN A 23 15.68 6.50 10.59
C GLN A 23 16.70 5.48 10.07
N ILE A 24 16.45 4.20 10.32
CA ILE A 24 17.31 3.11 9.87
C ILE A 24 17.30 3.00 8.34
N ALA A 25 16.11 3.10 7.73
CA ALA A 25 15.91 3.18 6.29
C ALA A 25 16.77 4.27 5.61
N ARG A 26 16.80 5.48 6.17
CA ARG A 26 17.62 6.58 5.63
C ARG A 26 19.11 6.30 5.65
N ARG A 27 19.60 5.49 6.60
CA ARG A 27 21.03 5.15 6.72
C ARG A 27 21.45 4.01 5.80
N LEU A 28 20.60 3.00 5.65
CA LEU A 28 20.86 1.83 4.82
C LEU A 28 20.44 2.03 3.34
N GLY A 29 19.69 3.09 3.02
CA GLY A 29 19.15 3.30 1.67
C GLY A 29 17.93 2.44 1.32
N TYR A 30 17.37 1.70 2.27
CA TYR A 30 16.13 0.93 2.07
C TYR A 30 14.88 1.77 2.34
N SER A 31 13.73 1.33 1.81
CA SER A 31 12.44 1.94 2.18
C SER A 31 12.06 1.58 3.62
N ARG A 32 11.31 2.47 4.30
CA ARG A 32 10.75 2.20 5.64
C ARG A 32 10.03 0.84 5.69
N ASN A 33 9.27 0.53 4.64
CA ASN A 33 8.47 -0.69 4.59
C ASN A 33 9.34 -1.93 4.42
N ALA A 34 10.44 -1.85 3.67
CA ALA A 34 11.41 -2.93 3.56
C ALA A 34 12.08 -3.23 4.91
N VAL A 35 12.44 -2.18 5.66
CA VAL A 35 13.00 -2.32 7.02
C VAL A 35 11.97 -2.95 7.97
N CYS A 36 10.72 -2.48 7.97
CA CYS A 36 9.65 -3.10 8.76
C CYS A 36 9.44 -4.57 8.40
N ALA A 37 9.41 -4.91 7.12
CA ALA A 37 9.25 -6.29 6.68
C ALA A 37 10.43 -7.17 7.12
N LYS A 38 11.66 -6.66 7.06
CA LYS A 38 12.85 -7.37 7.51
C LYS A 38 12.86 -7.58 9.03
N LEU A 39 12.49 -6.56 9.81
CA LEU A 39 12.35 -6.67 11.27
C LEU A 39 11.30 -7.72 11.67
N THR A 40 10.18 -7.80 10.94
CA THR A 40 9.16 -8.83 11.16
C THR A 40 9.69 -10.23 10.87
N ARG A 41 10.51 -10.41 9.84
CA ARG A 41 11.15 -11.71 9.51
C ARG A 41 12.23 -12.13 10.52
N LEU A 42 12.76 -11.18 11.28
CA LEU A 42 13.78 -11.40 12.31
C LEU A 42 13.15 -11.48 13.72
N ASP A 43 11.82 -11.43 13.83
CA ASP A 43 11.06 -11.36 15.10
C ASP A 43 11.50 -10.25 16.06
N LEU A 44 12.16 -9.21 15.53
CA LEU A 44 12.61 -8.03 16.27
C LEU A 44 11.47 -7.00 16.39
N LYS A 45 10.32 -7.42 16.91
CA LYS A 45 9.17 -6.53 17.12
C LYS A 45 9.40 -5.67 18.34
N ARG A 46 9.38 -4.35 18.15
CA ARG A 46 9.20 -3.40 19.25
C ARG A 46 7.70 -3.33 19.52
N GLY A 47 7.29 -3.46 20.77
CA GLY A 47 5.88 -3.46 21.16
C GLY A 47 5.11 -2.38 20.41
N HIS A 48 3.98 -2.76 19.82
CA HIS A 48 3.15 -1.82 19.08
C HIS A 48 2.75 -0.69 20.02
N LYS A 49 3.24 0.54 19.77
CA LYS A 49 2.60 1.71 20.33
C LYS A 49 1.20 1.76 19.73
N VAL A 50 0.21 1.39 20.53
CA VAL A 50 -1.20 1.56 20.19
C VAL A 50 -1.35 3.04 19.78
N PRO A 51 -1.94 3.36 18.62
CA PRO A 51 -2.15 4.75 18.24
C PRO A 51 -3.10 5.38 19.26
N THR A 52 -2.57 6.11 20.24
CA THR A 52 -3.37 6.81 21.26
C THR A 52 -4.16 7.96 20.64
N ALA A 53 -3.83 8.38 19.42
CA ALA A 53 -4.59 9.37 18.69
C ALA A 53 -5.66 8.68 17.83
N LYS A 54 -6.94 8.87 18.17
CA LYS A 54 -8.05 8.75 17.21
C LYS A 54 -7.93 9.93 16.24
N PRO A 55 -7.41 9.78 15.01
CA PRO A 55 -7.34 10.91 14.11
C PRO A 55 -8.77 11.34 13.78
N LYS A 56 -9.17 12.53 14.22
CA LYS A 56 -10.44 13.12 13.81
C LYS A 56 -10.29 13.46 12.33
N ILE A 57 -10.77 12.56 11.47
CA ILE A 57 -10.86 12.77 10.02
C ILE A 57 -11.77 13.98 9.82
N ARG A 58 -11.17 15.17 9.71
CA ARG A 58 -11.91 16.35 9.27
C ARG A 58 -12.13 16.18 7.78
N PRO A 59 -13.37 16.24 7.28
CA PRO A 59 -13.61 16.17 5.84
C PRO A 59 -12.86 17.32 5.17
N ALA A 60 -12.05 17.00 4.16
CA ALA A 60 -11.35 18.02 3.38
C ALA A 60 -12.39 18.97 2.76
N PRO A 61 -12.20 20.30 2.85
CA PRO A 61 -13.13 21.23 2.22
C PRO A 61 -13.13 20.98 0.71
N LYS A 62 -14.32 20.65 0.17
CA LYS A 62 -14.53 20.50 -1.26
C LYS A 62 -14.18 21.83 -1.91
N ARG A 63 -13.04 21.90 -2.62
CA ARG A 63 -12.71 23.05 -3.47
C ARG A 63 -13.83 23.19 -4.50
N ARG A 64 -14.60 24.28 -4.37
CA ARG A 64 -15.49 24.73 -5.45
C ARG A 64 -14.60 25.04 -6.67
N PRO A 65 -14.95 24.57 -7.88
CA PRO A 65 -14.18 24.92 -9.07
C PRO A 65 -14.35 26.42 -9.33
N ALA A 66 -13.29 27.19 -9.17
CA ALA A 66 -13.23 28.56 -9.66
C ALA A 66 -13.15 28.52 -11.19
N LEU A 67 -14.13 29.14 -11.84
CA LEU A 67 -14.16 29.35 -13.28
C LEU A 67 -13.06 30.35 -13.67
N LEU A 68 -12.32 29.98 -14.73
CA LEU A 68 -11.62 30.81 -15.71
C LEU A 68 -10.34 31.55 -15.28
N ALA A 69 -9.18 31.15 -15.83
CA ALA A 69 -8.61 31.77 -17.04
C ALA A 69 -7.07 31.57 -17.13
N ALA A 70 -6.63 31.21 -18.34
CA ALA A 70 -5.32 31.50 -18.94
C ALA A 70 -4.01 31.11 -18.19
N CYS A 71 -3.51 29.90 -18.48
CA CYS A 71 -2.11 29.76 -18.92
C CYS A 71 -1.91 28.40 -19.62
N ALA A 72 -1.57 28.48 -20.90
CA ALA A 72 -1.24 27.34 -21.74
C ALA A 72 0.06 26.69 -21.26
N ARG A 73 -0.02 25.41 -20.85
CA ARG A 73 1.07 24.45 -20.92
C ARG A 73 0.47 23.13 -21.39
N PRO A 74 1.06 22.41 -22.38
CA PRO A 74 0.61 21.08 -22.71
C PRO A 74 1.11 20.16 -21.60
N ALA A 75 0.42 20.18 -20.46
CA ALA A 75 0.55 19.11 -19.48
C ALA A 75 -0.02 17.87 -20.17
N VAL A 76 0.89 16.94 -20.50
CA VAL A 76 0.61 15.56 -20.83
C VAL A 76 -0.69 15.16 -20.15
N LYS A 77 -1.73 14.87 -20.96
CA LYS A 77 -2.93 14.20 -20.49
C LYS A 77 -2.44 12.88 -19.90
N VAL A 78 -2.12 12.89 -18.62
CA VAL A 78 -2.28 11.73 -17.77
C VAL A 78 -3.78 11.50 -17.85
N VAL A 79 -4.18 10.73 -18.86
CA VAL A 79 -5.41 9.98 -18.84
C VAL A 79 -5.26 9.21 -17.55
N SER A 80 -5.85 9.77 -16.50
CA SER A 80 -6.29 9.04 -15.35
C SER A 80 -7.02 7.88 -15.98
N ARG A 81 -6.33 6.74 -16.08
CA ARG A 81 -6.97 5.45 -16.23
C ARG A 81 -7.81 5.43 -14.97
N LYS A 82 -9.04 5.95 -15.07
CA LYS A 82 -10.14 5.51 -14.23
C LYS A 82 -9.95 4.01 -14.31
N LYS A 83 -9.40 3.43 -13.24
CA LYS A 83 -9.60 2.03 -12.99
C LYS A 83 -11.10 1.97 -12.94
N VAL A 84 -11.71 1.60 -14.07
CA VAL A 84 -12.98 0.91 -14.05
C VAL A 84 -12.62 -0.33 -13.24
N THR A 85 -12.66 -0.18 -11.93
CA THR A 85 -13.00 -1.27 -11.04
C THR A 85 -14.33 -1.72 -11.60
N ARG A 86 -14.26 -2.66 -12.56
CA ARG A 86 -15.35 -3.59 -12.78
C ARG A 86 -15.56 -4.15 -11.39
N GLN A 87 -16.57 -3.63 -10.71
CA GLN A 87 -17.04 -4.23 -9.47
C GLN A 87 -17.09 -5.73 -9.77
N PRO A 88 -16.42 -6.59 -8.98
CA PRO A 88 -16.67 -8.01 -9.12
C PRO A 88 -18.18 -8.14 -8.99
N LYS A 89 -18.84 -8.59 -10.05
CA LYS A 89 -20.27 -8.85 -9.99
C LYS A 89 -20.40 -9.92 -8.90
N GLU A 90 -20.93 -9.55 -7.74
CA GLU A 90 -21.07 -10.49 -6.63
C GLU A 90 -22.14 -11.51 -7.04
N PHE A 91 -21.70 -12.65 -7.56
CA PHE A 91 -22.59 -13.75 -7.89
C PHE A 91 -22.98 -14.46 -6.60
N SER A 92 -24.27 -14.66 -6.41
CA SER A 92 -24.77 -15.55 -5.35
C SER A 92 -24.17 -16.95 -5.50
N LYS A 93 -23.97 -17.68 -4.40
CA LYS A 93 -23.46 -19.07 -4.41
C LYS A 93 -24.22 -19.93 -5.42
N ARG A 94 -25.54 -19.77 -5.54
CA ARG A 94 -26.38 -20.49 -6.51
C ARG A 94 -26.03 -20.17 -7.97
N GLN A 95 -25.72 -18.91 -8.27
CA GLN A 95 -25.32 -18.49 -9.61
C GLN A 95 -23.95 -19.04 -9.99
N LEU A 96 -23.02 -19.09 -9.03
CA LEU A 96 -21.71 -19.71 -9.25
C LEU A 96 -21.83 -21.21 -9.57
N TYR A 97 -22.67 -21.94 -8.83
CA TYR A 97 -22.93 -23.36 -9.11
C TYR A 97 -23.59 -23.57 -10.47
N ALA A 98 -24.52 -22.69 -10.88
CA ALA A 98 -25.15 -22.77 -12.20
C ALA A 98 -24.13 -22.57 -13.34
N ILE A 99 -23.24 -21.58 -13.21
CA ILE A 99 -22.17 -21.31 -14.18
C ILE A 99 -21.22 -22.51 -14.29
N LEU A 100 -20.85 -23.13 -13.16
CA LEU A 100 -20.00 -24.33 -13.16
C LEU A 100 -20.69 -25.52 -13.84
N ALA A 101 -21.98 -25.75 -13.55
CA ALA A 101 -22.74 -26.83 -14.16
C ALA A 101 -22.91 -26.65 -15.68
N GLU A 102 -23.05 -25.42 -16.15
CA GLU A 102 -23.09 -25.10 -17.58
C GLU A 102 -21.74 -25.32 -18.25
N ALA A 103 -20.64 -24.88 -17.63
CA ALA A 103 -19.31 -25.09 -18.16
C ALA A 103 -19.00 -26.58 -18.37
N VAL A 104 -19.36 -27.43 -17.42
CA VAL A 104 -19.19 -28.89 -17.52
C VAL A 104 -19.97 -29.49 -18.69
N ARG A 105 -21.19 -28.99 -18.96
CA ARG A 105 -22.02 -29.44 -20.09
C ARG A 105 -21.48 -29.01 -21.45
N ASN A 106 -20.84 -27.84 -21.53
CA ASN A 106 -20.23 -27.33 -22.77
C ASN A 106 -18.87 -27.94 -23.09
N THR A 107 -18.25 -28.65 -22.14
CA THR A 107 -16.95 -29.33 -22.32
C THR A 107 -17.06 -30.83 -22.62
N GLY A 108 -18.27 -31.34 -22.89
CA GLY A 108 -18.51 -32.68 -23.42
C GLY A 108 -18.98 -32.62 -24.87
#